data_AF-A0A4R7FLL4-F1
#
_entry.id   AF-A0A4R7FLL4-F1
#
_cell.length_a   1.000
_cell.length_b   1.000
_cell.length_c   1.000
_cell.angle_alpha   90.00
_cell.angle_beta   90.00
_cell.angle_gamma   90.00
#
_symmetry.space_group_name_H-M   'P 1'
#
loop_
_entity.id
_entity.type
_entity.pdbx_description
1 polymer ?
#
loop_
_entity_poly.entity_id
_entity_poly.type
_entity_poly.pdbx_seq_one_letter_code
_entity_poly.pdbx_strand_id
1 'polypeptide(L)'
;MPELRRPHARRRARFAAIVTLVCALVGAVGVATGAEAAPALRSATAAPAAGVTQYRLGALAFDGGGNRTTSTVGNGGRLVLTGSFSVRWTGERAKPRLTLQRRIGSGRWTTTTATVSVTDHGLVVRTPAFSTKATKRTVAYRLRSAPYSTAAGTVSGSSVSRVVHVVVENQRRYTGLAKSIWTTVRPYCPATAVHVGSLASKAGDFSTGALLLRIDGAVRGYRPIDVRAVALHECSHERQWLNYGGTSAGWQRMEAAAATRFADWTAPADTATPYPLESPDARITPVEHAADCGAQAVNPGGYLGYGGYCTAAELAAGKRLLHGHRY
;
A
#
# COMPACT_ATOMS: atom_id res chain seq x y z
N MET A 1 -35.62 9.33 0.99
CA MET A 1 -35.54 8.98 -0.45
C MET A 1 -35.51 7.45 -0.57
N PRO A 2 -36.11 6.87 -1.62
CA PRO A 2 -36.94 5.65 -1.53
C PRO A 2 -36.19 4.31 -1.65
N GLU A 3 -36.89 3.26 -1.19
CA GLU A 3 -36.63 1.83 -1.27
C GLU A 3 -36.19 1.31 -2.65
N LEU A 4 -35.31 0.31 -2.66
CA LEU A 4 -35.24 -0.67 -3.74
C LEU A 4 -35.01 -2.08 -3.18
N ARG A 5 -36.05 -2.92 -3.35
CA ARG A 5 -36.06 -4.37 -3.14
C ARG A 5 -35.32 -5.11 -4.28
N ARG A 6 -34.89 -6.34 -3.92
CA ARG A 6 -34.15 -7.38 -4.68
C ARG A 6 -34.87 -7.87 -5.97
N PRO A 7 -34.22 -8.73 -6.79
CA PRO A 7 -34.39 -10.19 -6.59
C PRO A 7 -33.19 -11.12 -6.92
N HIS A 8 -33.32 -12.36 -6.43
CA HIS A 8 -32.50 -13.57 -6.64
C HIS A 8 -32.37 -14.05 -8.10
N ALA A 9 -31.29 -14.78 -8.45
CA ALA A 9 -31.36 -16.12 -9.05
C ALA A 9 -29.98 -16.80 -9.36
N ARG A 10 -29.78 -17.97 -8.72
CA ARG A 10 -29.22 -19.27 -9.16
C ARG A 10 -28.38 -19.39 -10.46
N ARG A 11 -27.26 -20.15 -10.37
CA ARG A 11 -26.95 -21.47 -11.04
C ARG A 11 -25.43 -21.76 -10.96
N ARG A 12 -24.97 -22.79 -10.23
CA ARG A 12 -24.56 -24.15 -10.67
C ARG A 12 -23.55 -24.20 -11.84
N ALA A 13 -22.35 -24.73 -11.58
CA ALA A 13 -21.70 -25.75 -12.41
C ALA A 13 -20.60 -26.47 -11.61
N ARG A 14 -20.77 -27.79 -11.44
CA ARG A 14 -19.73 -28.74 -11.00
C ARG A 14 -19.08 -29.29 -12.28
N PHE A 15 -17.76 -29.43 -12.30
CA PHE A 15 -17.08 -30.26 -13.30
C PHE A 15 -16.23 -31.31 -12.56
N ALA A 16 -16.58 -32.57 -12.81
CA ALA A 16 -15.77 -33.73 -12.54
C ALA A 16 -15.06 -34.13 -13.84
N ALA A 17 -13.84 -34.64 -13.73
CA ALA A 17 -13.26 -35.52 -14.75
C ALA A 17 -12.28 -36.47 -14.08
N ILE A 18 -12.67 -37.74 -14.09
CA ILE A 18 -11.87 -38.95 -13.84
C ILE A 18 -11.37 -39.40 -15.20
N VAL A 19 -10.08 -39.72 -15.34
CA VAL A 19 -9.61 -40.77 -16.28
C VAL A 19 -8.37 -41.45 -15.69
N THR A 20 -8.49 -42.76 -15.49
CA THR A 20 -7.42 -43.73 -15.22
C THR A 20 -7.12 -44.46 -16.53
N LEU A 21 -5.84 -44.74 -16.84
CA LEU A 21 -5.49 -45.95 -17.58
C LEU A 21 -4.05 -46.40 -17.27
N VAL A 22 -3.93 -47.70 -17.04
CA VAL A 22 -2.74 -48.53 -16.74
C VAL A 22 -2.50 -49.44 -17.95
N CYS A 23 -1.23 -49.75 -18.26
CA CYS A 23 -0.67 -51.01 -18.82
C CYS A 23 0.85 -50.75 -19.05
N ALA A 24 1.85 -51.41 -18.45
CA ALA A 24 2.25 -52.84 -18.45
C ALA A 24 2.48 -53.40 -19.87
N LEU A 25 3.51 -54.15 -20.27
CA LEU A 25 4.83 -54.57 -19.76
C LEU A 25 5.48 -55.37 -20.95
N VAL A 26 6.82 -55.46 -21.01
CA VAL A 26 7.67 -56.54 -21.60
C VAL A 26 7.70 -56.78 -23.11
N GLY A 27 8.93 -56.90 -23.65
CA GLY A 27 9.21 -57.93 -24.67
C GLY A 27 10.47 -57.76 -25.53
N ALA A 28 11.45 -58.64 -25.25
CA ALA A 28 12.34 -59.32 -26.20
C ALA A 28 13.77 -58.81 -26.46
N VAL A 29 14.65 -59.80 -26.29
CA VAL A 29 16.11 -59.87 -26.44
C VAL A 29 16.48 -60.09 -27.91
N GLY A 30 17.62 -59.55 -28.34
CA GLY A 30 18.30 -59.94 -29.58
C GLY A 30 19.80 -59.61 -29.50
N VAL A 31 20.64 -60.64 -29.51
CA VAL A 31 22.10 -60.56 -29.50
C VAL A 31 22.60 -60.75 -30.93
N ALA A 32 23.47 -59.87 -31.45
CA ALA A 32 24.40 -60.20 -32.52
C ALA A 32 25.57 -59.21 -32.56
N THR A 33 26.76 -59.78 -32.61
CA THR A 33 28.09 -59.17 -32.61
C THR A 33 28.43 -58.50 -33.94
N GLY A 34 29.11 -57.36 -33.88
CA GLY A 34 29.78 -56.74 -35.02
C GLY A 34 30.70 -55.62 -34.53
N ALA A 35 31.99 -55.94 -34.38
CA ALA A 35 33.02 -54.94 -34.15
C ALA A 35 33.28 -54.23 -35.48
N GLU A 36 32.84 -52.98 -35.60
CA GLU A 36 33.22 -52.13 -36.71
C GLU A 36 33.30 -50.67 -36.23
N ALA A 37 34.51 -50.12 -36.37
CA ALA A 37 34.95 -48.74 -36.20
C ALA A 37 34.07 -47.82 -35.32
N ALA A 38 34.58 -47.48 -34.14
CA ALA A 38 34.08 -46.37 -33.33
C ALA A 38 33.88 -45.12 -34.22
N PRO A 39 32.65 -44.65 -34.46
CA PRO A 39 32.47 -43.34 -35.04
C PRO A 39 33.05 -42.38 -34.01
N ALA A 40 34.01 -41.57 -34.43
CA ALA A 40 34.51 -40.45 -33.65
C ALA A 40 33.29 -39.79 -33.00
N LEU A 41 33.23 -39.85 -31.66
CA LEU A 41 32.27 -39.09 -30.87
C LEU A 41 32.44 -37.65 -31.34
N ARG A 42 31.57 -37.24 -32.27
CA ARG A 42 31.30 -35.85 -32.54
C ARG A 42 31.00 -35.32 -31.16
N SER A 43 31.95 -34.57 -30.59
CA SER A 43 31.73 -33.82 -29.37
C SER A 43 30.38 -33.17 -29.58
N ALA A 44 29.38 -33.61 -28.82
CA ALA A 44 28.08 -33.00 -28.84
C ALA A 44 28.38 -31.53 -28.61
N THR A 45 28.25 -30.74 -29.67
CA THR A 45 28.35 -29.29 -29.58
C THR A 45 27.23 -28.98 -28.61
N ALA A 46 27.60 -28.68 -27.37
CA ALA A 46 26.65 -28.45 -26.30
C ALA A 46 25.61 -27.49 -26.90
N ALA A 47 24.36 -27.95 -27.00
CA ALA A 47 23.28 -27.11 -27.46
C ALA A 47 23.43 -25.79 -26.70
N PRO A 48 23.44 -24.63 -27.38
CA PRO A 48 23.69 -23.36 -26.71
C PRO A 48 22.79 -23.33 -25.49
N ALA A 49 23.39 -23.21 -24.29
CA ALA A 49 22.66 -23.26 -23.04
C ALA A 49 21.50 -22.26 -23.15
N ALA A 50 20.29 -22.79 -23.28
CA ALA A 50 19.12 -21.99 -23.58
C ALA A 50 18.92 -20.99 -22.43
N GLY A 51 18.77 -19.70 -22.74
CA GLY A 51 18.47 -18.71 -21.72
C GLY A 51 18.59 -17.25 -22.15
N VAL A 52 18.07 -16.85 -23.31
CA VAL A 52 17.91 -15.41 -23.61
C VAL A 52 16.71 -14.88 -22.81
N THR A 53 16.97 -14.10 -21.76
CA THR A 53 15.93 -13.52 -20.91
C THR A 53 15.63 -12.07 -21.29
N GLN A 54 14.40 -11.78 -21.71
CA GLN A 54 13.90 -10.40 -21.79
C GLN A 54 12.99 -10.13 -20.59
N TYR A 55 13.39 -9.17 -19.73
CA TYR A 55 12.51 -8.61 -18.71
C TYR A 55 11.69 -7.48 -19.30
N ARG A 56 10.38 -7.51 -19.09
CA ARG A 56 9.52 -6.35 -19.36
C ARG A 56 8.86 -5.92 -18.07
N LEU A 57 9.24 -4.74 -17.61
CA LEU A 57 8.62 -4.09 -16.46
C LEU A 57 7.26 -3.52 -16.87
N GLY A 58 6.25 -3.79 -16.06
CA GLY A 58 4.90 -3.30 -16.21
C GLY A 58 4.70 -1.91 -15.60
N ALA A 59 3.45 -1.61 -15.25
CA ALA A 59 3.11 -0.39 -14.55
C ALA A 59 3.69 -0.39 -13.14
N LEU A 60 4.15 0.78 -12.71
CA LEU A 60 4.50 1.08 -11.32
C LEU A 60 3.38 1.98 -10.79
N ALA A 61 2.88 1.68 -9.59
CA ALA A 61 1.79 2.39 -8.95
C ALA A 61 2.05 2.54 -7.45
N PHE A 62 1.26 3.38 -6.77
CA PHE A 62 1.27 3.47 -5.31
C PHE A 62 0.38 2.39 -4.73
N ASP A 63 0.90 1.64 -3.75
CA ASP A 63 0.09 0.69 -3.00
C ASP A 63 -1.05 1.44 -2.27
N GLY A 64 -2.28 0.91 -2.31
CA GLY A 64 -3.49 1.61 -1.87
C GLY A 64 -3.99 2.72 -2.81
N GLY A 65 -3.18 3.21 -3.74
CA GLY A 65 -3.54 4.28 -4.68
C GLY A 65 -4.25 3.83 -5.96
N GLY A 66 -4.52 2.53 -6.12
CA GLY A 66 -5.06 1.96 -7.35
C GLY A 66 -4.13 2.20 -8.55
N ASN A 67 -4.67 2.71 -9.65
CA ASN A 67 -3.89 3.01 -10.87
C ASN A 67 -3.25 4.42 -10.85
N ARG A 68 -3.27 5.13 -9.72
CA ARG A 68 -2.70 6.48 -9.62
C ARG A 68 -1.18 6.41 -9.80
N THR A 69 -0.67 7.29 -10.66
CA THR A 69 0.77 7.47 -10.92
C THR A 69 1.32 8.73 -10.26
N THR A 70 0.49 9.50 -9.56
CA THR A 70 0.91 10.65 -8.75
C THR A 70 0.36 10.53 -7.34
N SER A 71 1.17 10.87 -6.34
CA SER A 71 0.78 10.92 -4.94
C SER A 71 1.50 12.07 -4.21
N THR A 72 0.94 12.51 -3.08
CA THR A 72 1.47 13.62 -2.28
C THR A 72 1.91 13.11 -0.91
N VAL A 73 3.05 13.61 -0.46
CA VAL A 73 3.58 13.40 0.90
C VAL A 73 4.17 14.69 1.44
N GLY A 74 4.32 14.74 2.76
CA GLY A 74 5.14 15.75 3.41
C GLY A 74 6.63 15.42 3.38
N ASN A 75 7.47 16.36 3.84
CA ASN A 75 8.91 16.15 3.96
C ASN A 75 9.22 14.90 4.81
N GLY A 76 10.15 14.08 4.32
CA GLY A 76 10.53 12.81 4.96
C GLY A 76 9.56 11.65 4.69
N GLY A 77 8.47 11.88 3.96
CA GLY A 77 7.47 10.87 3.62
C GLY A 77 8.02 9.74 2.78
N ARG A 78 7.47 8.54 3.00
CA ARG A 78 7.84 7.30 2.29
C ARG A 78 6.57 6.57 1.88
N LEU A 79 6.47 6.21 0.61
CA LEU A 79 5.36 5.45 0.06
C LEU A 79 5.82 4.06 -0.35
N VAL A 80 4.88 3.12 -0.40
CA VAL A 80 5.10 1.81 -1.00
C VAL A 80 4.65 1.86 -2.45
N LEU A 81 5.53 1.43 -3.34
CA LEU A 81 5.24 1.25 -4.75
C LEU A 81 5.07 -0.23 -5.03
N THR A 82 4.07 -0.55 -5.84
CA THR A 82 3.85 -1.88 -6.38
C THR A 82 4.05 -1.87 -7.89
N GLY A 83 4.58 -2.96 -8.42
CA GLY A 83 4.76 -3.11 -9.85
C GLY A 83 4.62 -4.55 -10.31
N SER A 84 4.42 -4.72 -11.60
CA SER A 84 4.42 -6.03 -12.24
C SER A 84 5.61 -6.18 -13.17
N PHE A 85 5.96 -7.43 -13.47
CA PHE A 85 6.95 -7.75 -14.48
C PHE A 85 6.53 -9.02 -15.20
N SER A 86 6.87 -9.10 -16.47
CA SER A 86 6.78 -10.31 -17.26
C SER A 86 8.16 -10.72 -17.71
N VAL A 87 8.36 -12.03 -17.83
CA VAL A 87 9.64 -12.63 -18.20
C VAL A 87 9.36 -13.63 -19.31
N ARG A 88 10.12 -13.55 -20.40
CA ARG A 88 10.20 -14.64 -21.39
C ARG A 88 11.44 -15.46 -21.09
N TRP A 89 11.28 -16.78 -20.95
CA TRP A 89 12.31 -17.69 -20.48
C TRP A 89 12.34 -19.00 -21.29
N THR A 90 13.55 -19.55 -21.46
CA THR A 90 13.82 -20.94 -21.85
C THR A 90 14.71 -21.58 -20.78
N GLY A 91 14.25 -22.58 -20.02
CA GLY A 91 14.98 -23.17 -18.87
C GLY A 91 14.59 -22.66 -17.46
N GLU A 92 15.51 -22.72 -16.49
CA GLU A 92 15.29 -22.34 -15.08
C GLU A 92 15.21 -20.82 -14.86
N ARG A 93 14.15 -20.35 -14.20
CA ARG A 93 13.85 -18.91 -14.02
C ARG A 93 14.80 -18.21 -13.03
N ALA A 94 15.61 -17.27 -13.51
CA ALA A 94 16.38 -16.39 -12.62
C ALA A 94 15.53 -15.29 -11.97
N LYS A 95 15.96 -14.87 -10.78
CA LYS A 95 15.38 -13.72 -10.07
C LYS A 95 15.77 -12.40 -10.76
N PRO A 96 14.83 -11.45 -10.93
CA PRO A 96 15.12 -10.17 -11.57
C PRO A 96 16.05 -9.31 -10.71
N ARG A 97 17.09 -8.72 -11.32
CA ARG A 97 17.89 -7.66 -10.68
C ARG A 97 17.32 -6.30 -10.99
N LEU A 98 16.57 -5.74 -10.04
CA LEU A 98 15.86 -4.48 -10.20
C LEU A 98 16.43 -3.42 -9.26
N THR A 99 16.47 -2.20 -9.77
CA THR A 99 16.85 -1.02 -8.98
C THR A 99 15.76 0.03 -9.08
N LEU A 100 15.48 0.70 -7.96
CA LEU A 100 14.66 1.91 -7.98
C LEU A 100 15.54 3.09 -8.34
N GLN A 101 15.19 3.79 -9.41
CA GLN A 101 15.80 5.06 -9.79
C GLN A 101 14.90 6.22 -9.37
N ARG A 102 15.50 7.34 -8.99
CA ARG A 102 14.81 8.60 -8.73
C ARG A 102 15.33 9.73 -9.63
N ARG A 103 14.46 10.69 -9.93
CA ARG A 103 14.80 11.96 -10.55
C ARG A 103 14.09 13.09 -9.80
N ILE A 104 14.81 14.15 -9.47
CA ILE A 104 14.25 15.32 -8.75
C ILE A 104 14.07 16.45 -9.76
N GLY A 105 12.83 16.93 -9.94
CA GLY A 105 12.51 17.91 -10.98
C GLY A 105 12.97 17.46 -12.37
N SER A 106 13.72 18.31 -13.08
CA SER A 106 14.32 18.03 -14.39
C SER A 106 15.73 17.42 -14.34
N GLY A 107 16.23 17.03 -13.17
CA GLY A 107 17.60 16.51 -13.02
C GLY A 107 17.83 15.13 -13.67
N ARG A 108 19.01 14.55 -13.44
CA ARG A 108 19.34 13.19 -13.93
C ARG A 108 18.66 12.09 -13.12
N TRP A 109 18.43 10.95 -13.76
CA TRP A 109 18.04 9.72 -13.06
C TRP A 109 19.23 9.15 -12.27
N THR A 110 19.02 8.84 -10.99
CA THR A 110 20.03 8.22 -10.13
C THR A 110 19.46 6.98 -9.46
N THR A 111 20.24 5.90 -9.38
CA THR A 111 19.88 4.73 -8.58
C THR A 111 19.78 5.11 -7.10
N THR A 112 18.79 4.54 -6.42
CA THR A 112 18.58 4.72 -4.98
C THR A 112 19.06 3.48 -4.21
N THR A 113 19.15 3.60 -2.90
CA THR A 113 19.46 2.48 -1.99
C THR A 113 18.24 1.63 -1.62
N ALA A 114 17.05 1.93 -2.16
CA ALA A 114 15.85 1.18 -1.83
C ALA A 114 15.89 -0.23 -2.44
N THR A 115 15.67 -1.22 -1.59
CA THR A 115 15.55 -2.62 -1.99
C THR A 115 14.22 -2.87 -2.70
N VAL A 116 14.29 -3.45 -3.90
CA VAL A 116 13.11 -3.94 -4.62
C VAL A 116 12.90 -5.41 -4.25
N SER A 117 11.77 -5.71 -3.64
CA SER A 117 11.39 -7.07 -3.26
C SER A 117 10.48 -7.69 -4.32
N VAL A 118 10.72 -8.95 -4.62
CA VAL A 118 9.84 -9.78 -5.46
C VAL A 118 8.98 -10.63 -4.54
N THR A 119 7.67 -10.59 -4.73
CA THR A 119 6.69 -11.39 -3.97
C THR A 119 5.80 -12.16 -4.95
N ASP A 120 4.98 -13.07 -4.42
CA ASP A 120 4.00 -13.82 -5.24
C ASP A 120 2.97 -12.90 -5.92
N HIS A 121 2.82 -11.68 -5.44
CA HIS A 121 1.92 -10.66 -5.97
C HIS A 121 2.63 -9.61 -6.86
N GLY A 122 3.92 -9.78 -7.15
CA GLY A 122 4.68 -8.90 -8.04
C GLY A 122 5.90 -8.26 -7.38
N LEU A 123 6.08 -6.95 -7.58
CA LEU A 123 7.21 -6.17 -7.07
C LEU A 123 6.73 -5.19 -6.02
N VAL A 124 7.48 -5.07 -4.94
CA VAL A 124 7.22 -4.11 -3.85
C VAL A 124 8.50 -3.35 -3.54
N VAL A 125 8.42 -2.03 -3.44
CA VAL A 125 9.55 -1.19 -3.02
C VAL A 125 9.07 0.01 -2.22
N ARG A 126 9.74 0.31 -1.10
CA ARG A 126 9.48 1.53 -0.33
C ARG A 126 10.37 2.66 -0.83
N THR A 127 9.79 3.82 -1.14
CA THR A 127 10.59 4.97 -1.56
C THR A 127 11.56 5.41 -0.45
N PRO A 128 12.77 5.87 -0.79
CA PRO A 128 13.62 6.59 0.16
C PRO A 128 12.91 7.86 0.61
N ALA A 129 13.10 8.24 1.88
CA ALA A 129 12.66 9.52 2.37
C ALA A 129 13.32 10.66 1.57
N PHE A 130 12.53 11.69 1.24
CA PHE A 130 13.03 12.89 0.58
C PHE A 130 12.48 14.12 1.28
N SER A 131 13.31 15.15 1.39
CA SER A 131 12.93 16.44 1.96
C SER A 131 13.40 17.55 1.05
N THR A 132 12.62 18.64 0.99
CA THR A 132 12.95 19.84 0.21
C THR A 132 12.83 21.10 1.06
N LYS A 133 13.63 22.11 0.70
CA LYS A 133 13.55 23.47 1.28
C LYS A 133 12.53 24.36 0.54
N ALA A 134 12.19 24.02 -0.70
CA ALA A 134 11.14 24.70 -1.48
C ALA A 134 9.74 24.38 -0.93
N THR A 135 8.71 25.15 -1.28
CA THR A 135 7.32 24.86 -0.84
C THR A 135 6.85 23.49 -1.30
N LYS A 136 7.16 23.13 -2.54
CA LYS A 136 6.88 21.80 -3.11
C LYS A 136 7.99 21.37 -4.06
N ARG A 137 8.19 20.06 -4.20
CA ARG A 137 9.09 19.47 -5.20
C ARG A 137 8.55 18.12 -5.66
N THR A 138 8.57 17.88 -6.97
CA THR A 138 8.23 16.57 -7.52
C THR A 138 9.47 15.69 -7.61
N VAL A 139 9.35 14.47 -7.09
CA VAL A 139 10.32 13.38 -7.24
C VAL A 139 9.69 12.29 -8.10
N ALA A 140 10.30 12.02 -9.24
CA ALA A 140 9.88 10.95 -10.12
C ALA A 140 10.63 9.65 -9.76
N TYR A 141 9.94 8.52 -9.77
CA TYR A 141 10.51 7.20 -9.53
C TYR A 141 10.20 6.25 -10.68
N ARG A 142 11.14 5.34 -10.98
CA ARG A 142 10.93 4.23 -11.91
C ARG A 142 11.78 3.04 -11.48
N LEU A 143 11.35 1.84 -11.83
CA LEU A 143 12.16 0.64 -11.75
C LEU A 143 13.01 0.50 -13.01
N ARG A 144 14.23 0.00 -12.86
CA ARG A 144 15.12 -0.37 -13.96
C ARG A 144 15.65 -1.77 -13.74
N SER A 145 15.57 -2.61 -14.77
CA SER A 145 16.41 -3.80 -14.91
C SER A 145 17.64 -3.46 -15.73
N ALA A 146 18.81 -3.92 -15.26
CA ALA A 146 20.04 -3.90 -16.04
C ALA A 146 20.34 -5.32 -16.54
N PRO A 147 21.10 -5.49 -17.62
CA PRO A 147 21.64 -6.80 -17.99
C PRO A 147 22.50 -7.38 -16.87
N TYR A 148 22.47 -8.70 -16.69
CA TYR A 148 23.32 -9.41 -15.72
C TYR A 148 23.46 -10.89 -16.09
N SER A 149 24.55 -11.50 -15.64
CA SER A 149 24.79 -12.93 -15.81
C SER A 149 24.45 -13.71 -14.53
N THR A 150 23.99 -14.93 -14.70
CA THR A 150 23.74 -15.94 -13.66
C THR A 150 24.45 -17.24 -14.06
N ALA A 151 24.46 -18.22 -13.15
CA ALA A 151 24.98 -19.56 -13.48
C ALA A 151 24.19 -20.24 -14.62
N ALA A 152 22.90 -19.89 -14.78
CA ALA A 152 22.02 -20.47 -15.80
C ALA A 152 22.04 -19.73 -17.15
N GLY A 153 22.72 -18.58 -17.26
CA GLY A 153 22.81 -17.83 -18.51
C GLY A 153 22.95 -16.32 -18.33
N THR A 154 22.88 -15.58 -19.44
CA THR A 154 22.92 -14.11 -19.43
C THR A 154 21.55 -13.52 -19.72
N VAL A 155 21.09 -12.67 -18.81
CA VAL A 155 19.92 -11.82 -19.03
C VAL A 155 20.34 -10.63 -19.88
N SER A 156 19.88 -10.61 -21.13
CA SER A 156 20.14 -9.54 -22.07
C SER A 156 18.98 -8.52 -22.10
N GLY A 157 19.32 -7.26 -22.31
CA GLY A 157 18.35 -6.17 -22.39
C GLY A 157 18.07 -5.46 -21.06
N SER A 158 17.77 -4.17 -21.19
CA SER A 158 17.35 -3.32 -20.08
C SER A 158 15.88 -2.94 -20.25
N SER A 159 15.13 -2.91 -19.15
CA SER A 159 13.76 -2.41 -19.14
C SER A 159 13.62 -1.34 -18.08
N VAL A 160 12.76 -0.36 -18.37
CA VAL A 160 12.32 0.64 -17.40
C VAL A 160 10.81 0.55 -17.23
N SER A 161 10.33 0.69 -16.01
CA SER A 161 8.89 0.81 -15.77
C SER A 161 8.38 2.18 -16.23
N ARG A 162 7.05 2.32 -16.26
CA ARG A 162 6.45 3.66 -16.24
C ARG A 162 6.87 4.43 -14.99
N VAL A 163 6.88 5.75 -15.11
CA VAL A 163 7.28 6.67 -14.05
C VAL A 163 6.08 6.97 -13.15
N VAL A 164 6.31 6.99 -11.85
CA VAL A 164 5.39 7.59 -10.86
C VAL A 164 5.98 8.86 -10.30
N HIS A 165 5.13 9.77 -9.84
CA HIS A 165 5.49 11.07 -9.31
C HIS A 165 5.05 11.20 -7.86
N VAL A 166 5.97 11.57 -6.99
CA VAL A 166 5.69 11.94 -5.61
C VAL A 166 5.86 13.45 -5.49
N VAL A 167 4.79 14.16 -5.18
CA VAL A 167 4.84 15.57 -4.80
C VAL A 167 5.20 15.63 -3.32
N VAL A 168 6.37 16.19 -3.01
CA VAL A 168 6.85 16.38 -1.65
C VAL A 168 6.62 17.82 -1.25
N GLU A 169 5.82 18.03 -0.22
CA GLU A 169 5.52 19.34 0.35
C GLU A 169 6.35 19.63 1.57
N ASN A 170 6.88 20.86 1.64
CA ASN A 170 7.58 21.32 2.83
C ASN A 170 6.58 21.97 3.79
N GLN A 171 6.11 21.21 4.76
CA GLN A 171 5.09 21.66 5.70
C GLN A 171 5.57 22.82 6.58
N ARG A 172 6.88 23.03 6.72
CA ARG A 172 7.44 24.22 7.40
C ARG A 172 7.13 25.52 6.66
N ARG A 173 6.71 25.46 5.39
CA ARG A 173 6.28 26.61 4.57
C ARG A 173 4.77 26.83 4.59
N TYR A 174 4.00 25.99 5.28
CA TYR A 174 2.56 26.19 5.39
C TYR A 174 2.23 27.48 6.14
N THR A 175 1.08 28.06 5.79
CA THR A 175 0.46 29.23 6.42
C THR A 175 -1.02 28.96 6.72
N GLY A 176 -1.68 29.84 7.46
CA GLY A 176 -3.12 29.75 7.74
C GLY A 176 -3.55 28.43 8.38
N LEU A 177 -4.74 27.94 8.00
CA LEU A 177 -5.34 26.72 8.56
C LEU A 177 -4.46 25.48 8.35
N ALA A 178 -3.82 25.33 7.18
CA ALA A 178 -2.94 24.20 6.90
C ALA A 178 -1.73 24.16 7.87
N LYS A 179 -1.15 25.31 8.23
CA LYS A 179 -0.09 25.40 9.24
C LYS A 179 -0.58 24.98 10.62
N SER A 180 -1.77 25.44 11.00
CA SER A 180 -2.38 25.11 12.29
C SER A 180 -2.61 23.61 12.42
N ILE A 181 -3.26 23.01 11.42
CA ILE A 181 -3.53 21.57 11.36
C ILE A 181 -2.25 20.75 11.39
N TRP A 182 -1.27 21.08 10.53
CA TRP A 182 0.00 20.37 10.53
C TRP A 182 0.71 20.46 11.88
N THR A 183 0.71 21.64 12.53
CA THR A 183 1.33 21.83 13.84
C THR A 183 0.69 20.93 14.91
N THR A 184 -0.64 20.80 14.87
CA THR A 184 -1.40 19.90 15.75
C THR A 184 -1.01 18.43 15.56
N VAL A 185 -0.94 17.96 14.31
CA VAL A 185 -0.76 16.53 14.04
C VAL A 185 0.70 16.10 13.92
N ARG A 186 1.65 17.03 13.73
CA ARG A 186 3.08 16.72 13.52
C ARG A 186 3.68 15.73 14.53
N PRO A 187 3.34 15.75 15.84
CA PRO A 187 3.88 14.77 16.78
C PRO A 187 3.54 13.31 16.43
N TYR A 188 2.43 13.10 15.72
CA TYR A 188 1.89 11.78 15.37
C TYR A 188 2.09 11.47 13.87
N CYS A 189 1.88 12.48 13.03
CA CYS A 189 1.92 12.44 11.56
C CYS A 189 2.96 13.42 10.98
N PRO A 190 4.28 13.23 11.25
CA PRO A 190 5.30 14.25 10.92
C PRO A 190 5.58 14.39 9.41
N ALA A 191 5.34 13.32 8.66
CA ALA A 191 5.69 13.22 7.24
C ALA A 191 4.49 13.43 6.30
N THR A 192 3.42 13.99 6.84
CA THR A 192 2.12 14.12 6.21
C THR A 192 1.95 15.52 5.64
N ALA A 193 1.44 15.61 4.42
CA ALA A 193 1.00 16.86 3.81
C ALA A 193 -0.42 17.21 4.28
N VAL A 194 -0.77 18.49 4.22
CA VAL A 194 -2.12 18.97 4.58
C VAL A 194 -2.65 19.85 3.45
N HIS A 195 -3.77 19.46 2.85
CA HIS A 195 -4.50 20.27 1.87
C HIS A 195 -5.80 20.76 2.49
N VAL A 196 -6.03 22.07 2.39
CA VAL A 196 -7.29 22.71 2.80
C VAL A 196 -8.03 23.12 1.53
N GLY A 197 -9.28 22.68 1.37
CA GLY A 197 -10.12 22.97 0.20
C GLY A 197 -11.57 22.60 0.47
N SER A 198 -12.48 22.69 -0.52
CA SER A 198 -13.85 22.19 -0.32
C SER A 198 -13.90 20.67 -0.47
N LEU A 199 -14.56 20.01 0.48
CA LEU A 199 -14.79 18.57 0.57
C LEU A 199 -16.29 18.26 0.68
N ALA A 200 -17.12 18.94 -0.11
CA ALA A 200 -18.56 18.69 -0.25
C ALA A 200 -19.31 18.41 1.08
N SER A 201 -19.41 17.14 1.50
CA SER A 201 -20.15 16.70 2.69
C SER A 201 -19.27 16.13 3.82
N LYS A 202 -17.95 16.39 3.82
CA LYS A 202 -17.02 15.87 4.83
C LYS A 202 -16.16 16.99 5.42
N ALA A 203 -15.86 16.92 6.71
CA ALA A 203 -14.92 17.85 7.35
C ALA A 203 -13.44 17.50 7.06
N GLY A 204 -13.16 16.23 6.81
CA GLY A 204 -11.84 15.72 6.45
C GLY A 204 -11.94 14.46 5.58
N ASP A 205 -10.84 14.13 4.91
CA ASP A 205 -10.71 12.92 4.11
C ASP A 205 -9.24 12.46 4.08
N PHE A 206 -9.05 11.17 4.35
CA PHE A 206 -7.79 10.47 4.17
C PHE A 206 -7.82 9.64 2.87
N SER A 207 -6.68 9.57 2.18
CA SER A 207 -6.52 8.75 0.98
C SER A 207 -5.36 7.77 1.15
N THR A 208 -5.65 6.48 1.02
CA THR A 208 -4.63 5.42 0.93
C THR A 208 -3.70 5.65 -0.26
N GLY A 209 -2.46 5.16 -0.15
CA GLY A 209 -1.41 5.42 -1.14
C GLY A 209 -0.90 6.87 -1.20
N ALA A 210 -1.35 7.74 -0.28
CA ALA A 210 -0.81 9.06 -0.02
C ALA A 210 -0.51 9.23 1.47
N LEU A 211 0.31 10.24 1.80
CA LEU A 211 0.49 10.74 3.17
C LEU A 211 -0.02 12.18 3.20
N LEU A 212 -1.34 12.31 3.06
CA LEU A 212 -2.03 13.56 2.85
C LEU A 212 -3.33 13.58 3.66
N LEU A 213 -3.48 14.58 4.52
CA LEU A 213 -4.78 14.93 5.10
C LEU A 213 -5.44 15.98 4.22
N ARG A 214 -6.67 15.74 3.81
CA ARG A 214 -7.50 16.73 3.14
C ARG A 214 -8.52 17.22 4.16
N ILE A 215 -8.67 18.53 4.30
CA ILE A 215 -9.54 19.14 5.31
C ILE A 215 -10.42 20.18 4.63
N ASP A 216 -11.70 20.21 5.00
CA ASP A 216 -12.63 21.19 4.47
C ASP A 216 -12.29 22.61 4.95
N GLY A 217 -12.35 23.59 4.05
CA GLY A 217 -12.09 24.99 4.39
C GLY A 217 -13.05 25.58 5.43
N ALA A 218 -14.29 25.09 5.51
CA ALA A 218 -15.32 25.50 6.45
C ALA A 218 -14.96 25.14 7.90
N VAL A 219 -14.07 24.16 8.12
CA VAL A 219 -13.53 23.82 9.46
C VAL A 219 -12.86 25.04 10.10
N ARG A 220 -12.44 26.05 9.33
CA ARG A 220 -11.96 27.33 9.89
C ARG A 220 -12.94 28.00 10.87
N GLY A 221 -14.25 27.82 10.65
CA GLY A 221 -15.29 28.39 11.51
C GLY A 221 -15.56 27.59 12.79
N TYR A 222 -14.93 26.43 12.95
CA TYR A 222 -15.15 25.58 14.12
C TYR A 222 -14.40 26.13 15.34
N ARG A 223 -14.79 25.70 16.55
CA ARG A 223 -14.00 26.02 17.74
C ARG A 223 -12.61 25.38 17.59
N PRO A 224 -11.53 26.00 18.12
CA PRO A 224 -10.18 25.47 17.98
C PRO A 224 -10.02 24.02 18.45
N ILE A 225 -10.76 23.62 19.47
CA ILE A 225 -10.75 22.26 20.02
C ILE A 225 -11.37 21.24 19.05
N ASP A 226 -12.38 21.64 18.29
CA ASP A 226 -13.05 20.82 17.28
C ASP A 226 -12.19 20.71 16.00
N VAL A 227 -11.52 21.81 15.60
CA VAL A 227 -10.51 21.80 14.52
C VAL A 227 -9.40 20.81 14.84
N ARG A 228 -8.93 20.80 16.09
CA ARG A 228 -7.94 19.85 16.58
C ARG A 228 -8.45 18.41 16.50
N ALA A 229 -9.71 18.16 16.87
CA ALA A 229 -10.30 16.82 16.79
C ALA A 229 -10.35 16.30 15.35
N VAL A 230 -10.86 17.09 14.40
CA VAL A 230 -10.88 16.72 12.97
C VAL A 230 -9.47 16.43 12.46
N ALA A 231 -8.49 17.27 12.79
CA ALA A 231 -7.11 17.05 12.37
C ALA A 231 -6.53 15.72 12.91
N LEU A 232 -6.79 15.41 14.18
CA LEU A 232 -6.33 14.18 14.82
C LEU A 232 -7.06 12.93 14.28
N HIS A 233 -8.35 13.04 13.96
CA HIS A 233 -9.14 11.99 13.31
C HIS A 233 -8.49 11.56 11.99
N GLU A 234 -8.24 12.52 11.11
CA GLU A 234 -7.62 12.24 9.82
C GLU A 234 -6.18 11.71 9.98
N CYS A 235 -5.44 12.19 10.98
CA CYS A 235 -4.13 11.63 11.31
C CYS A 235 -4.23 10.17 11.81
N SER A 236 -5.25 9.82 12.59
CA SER A 236 -5.49 8.44 13.02
C SER A 236 -5.69 7.52 11.82
N HIS A 237 -6.41 7.94 10.77
CA HIS A 237 -6.53 7.17 9.53
C HIS A 237 -5.19 6.93 8.83
N GLU A 238 -4.33 7.94 8.79
CA GLU A 238 -2.99 7.74 8.26
C GLU A 238 -2.17 6.74 9.12
N ARG A 239 -2.30 6.81 10.45
CA ARG A 239 -1.63 5.87 11.35
C ARG A 239 -2.16 4.45 11.18
N GLN A 240 -3.47 4.26 11.00
CA GLN A 240 -4.07 2.97 10.63
C GLN A 240 -3.41 2.39 9.38
N TRP A 241 -3.28 3.20 8.32
CA TRP A 241 -2.60 2.77 7.11
C TRP A 241 -1.14 2.40 7.36
N LEU A 242 -0.36 3.27 8.03
CA LEU A 242 1.09 3.09 8.17
C LEU A 242 1.49 2.01 9.17
N ASN A 243 0.81 1.90 10.30
CA ASN A 243 1.15 0.94 11.36
C ASN A 243 0.89 -0.51 10.92
N TYR A 244 0.06 -0.68 9.89
CA TYR A 244 -0.20 -1.97 9.24
C TYR A 244 0.61 -2.20 7.96
N GLY A 245 1.57 -1.32 7.68
CA GLY A 245 2.60 -1.47 6.65
C GLY A 245 2.49 -0.47 5.50
N GLY A 246 1.40 0.29 5.42
CA GLY A 246 1.13 1.20 4.31
C GLY A 246 0.93 0.45 2.99
N THR A 247 0.17 -0.66 3.04
CA THR A 247 -0.15 -1.53 1.89
C THR A 247 -1.59 -1.99 1.94
N SER A 248 -2.20 -2.32 0.80
CA SER A 248 -3.58 -2.82 0.71
C SER A 248 -3.80 -4.10 1.52
N ALA A 249 -2.82 -5.02 1.52
CA ALA A 249 -2.86 -6.20 2.40
C ALA A 249 -2.75 -5.82 3.89
N GLY A 250 -2.02 -4.74 4.21
CA GLY A 250 -2.01 -4.15 5.55
C GLY A 250 -3.35 -3.58 5.96
N TRP A 251 -4.01 -2.86 5.06
CA TRP A 251 -5.33 -2.29 5.28
C TRP A 251 -6.38 -3.35 5.59
N GLN A 252 -6.41 -4.46 4.87
CA GLN A 252 -7.31 -5.58 5.19
C GLN A 252 -7.10 -6.14 6.60
N ARG A 253 -5.84 -6.27 7.04
CA ARG A 253 -5.53 -6.68 8.42
C ARG A 253 -5.92 -5.62 9.45
N MET A 254 -5.81 -4.35 9.10
CA MET A 254 -6.23 -3.22 9.93
C MET A 254 -7.76 -3.25 10.11
N GLU A 255 -8.53 -3.37 9.03
CA GLU A 255 -9.99 -3.48 9.05
C GLU A 255 -10.46 -4.63 9.95
N ALA A 256 -9.85 -5.82 9.81
CA ALA A 256 -10.17 -6.97 10.65
C ALA A 256 -9.85 -6.72 12.14
N ALA A 257 -8.71 -6.10 12.44
CA ALA A 257 -8.34 -5.75 13.81
C ALA A 257 -9.26 -4.67 14.40
N ALA A 258 -9.64 -3.67 13.60
CA ALA A 258 -10.60 -2.65 13.99
C ALA A 258 -11.96 -3.28 14.32
N ALA A 259 -12.46 -4.18 13.46
CA ALA A 259 -13.71 -4.90 13.68
C ALA A 259 -13.70 -5.81 14.92
N THR A 260 -12.54 -6.21 15.44
CA THR A 260 -12.47 -6.97 16.70
C THR A 260 -12.47 -6.05 17.93
N ARG A 261 -11.95 -4.84 17.80
CA ARG A 261 -11.62 -3.96 18.94
C ARG A 261 -12.58 -2.77 19.09
N PHE A 262 -13.26 -2.39 18.02
CA PHE A 262 -14.08 -1.18 17.89
C PHE A 262 -15.43 -1.48 17.21
N ALA A 263 -15.89 -2.72 17.19
CA ALA A 263 -17.19 -3.09 16.62
C ALA A 263 -18.36 -2.95 17.61
N ASP A 264 -18.08 -3.13 18.91
CA ASP A 264 -19.11 -3.10 19.94
C ASP A 264 -19.14 -1.74 20.59
N TRP A 265 -20.31 -1.11 20.58
CA TRP A 265 -20.58 0.08 21.38
C TRP A 265 -21.32 -0.32 22.65
N THR A 266 -20.81 0.13 23.79
CA THR A 266 -21.52 0.06 25.07
C THR A 266 -21.61 1.46 25.64
N ALA A 267 -22.82 1.97 25.85
CA ALA A 267 -23.01 3.20 26.61
C ALA A 267 -22.41 3.02 28.02
N PRO A 268 -21.58 3.96 28.51
CA PRO A 268 -21.12 3.90 29.89
C PRO A 268 -22.33 3.98 30.83
N ALA A 269 -22.32 3.17 31.88
CA ALA A 269 -23.40 3.10 32.85
C ALA A 269 -23.58 4.40 33.66
N ASP A 270 -22.56 5.26 33.68
CA ASP A 270 -22.55 6.55 34.36
C ASP A 270 -22.63 7.73 33.38
N THR A 271 -23.71 8.50 33.47
CA THR A 271 -24.02 9.64 32.59
C THR A 271 -23.24 10.92 32.92
N ALA A 272 -22.12 10.83 33.64
CA ALA A 272 -21.29 11.96 34.03
C ALA A 272 -20.27 12.38 32.95
N THR A 273 -20.52 12.05 31.69
CA THR A 273 -19.63 12.39 30.58
C THR A 273 -19.92 13.79 30.04
N PRO A 274 -18.88 14.62 29.75
CA PRO A 274 -19.07 16.01 29.35
C PRO A 274 -19.51 16.19 27.88
N TYR A 275 -19.94 15.13 27.20
CA TYR A 275 -20.31 15.11 25.79
C TYR A 275 -21.56 14.24 25.54
N PRO A 276 -22.38 14.56 24.52
CA PRO A 276 -23.63 13.85 24.25
C PRO A 276 -23.43 12.35 24.03
N LEU A 277 -24.24 11.53 24.71
CA LEU A 277 -24.28 10.07 24.56
C LEU A 277 -25.30 9.69 23.47
N GLU A 278 -25.01 10.05 22.23
CA GLU A 278 -25.81 9.58 21.10
C GLU A 278 -25.37 8.16 20.71
N SER A 279 -26.33 7.32 20.30
CA SER A 279 -25.98 6.02 19.71
C SER A 279 -25.10 6.26 18.47
N PRO A 280 -24.05 5.46 18.26
CA PRO A 280 -23.23 5.60 17.06
C PRO A 280 -24.12 5.49 15.82
N ASP A 281 -23.97 6.43 14.89
CA ASP A 281 -24.54 6.34 13.56
C ASP A 281 -24.22 4.95 12.97
N ALA A 282 -25.26 4.19 12.60
CA ALA A 282 -25.10 2.82 12.10
C ALA A 282 -24.23 2.72 10.83
N ARG A 283 -23.87 3.85 10.20
CA ARG A 283 -22.96 3.95 9.07
C ARG A 283 -21.48 4.04 9.47
N ILE A 284 -21.17 4.24 10.75
CA ILE A 284 -19.80 4.31 11.26
C ILE A 284 -19.18 2.92 11.17
N THR A 285 -18.06 2.85 10.46
CA THR A 285 -17.29 1.61 10.41
C THR A 285 -16.37 1.52 11.63
N PRO A 286 -15.95 0.31 12.06
CA PRO A 286 -14.97 0.17 13.14
C PRO A 286 -13.66 0.95 12.91
N VAL A 287 -13.30 1.20 11.66
CA VAL A 287 -12.13 2.00 11.28
C VAL A 287 -12.34 3.49 11.58
N GLU A 288 -13.54 4.02 11.29
CA GLU A 288 -13.91 5.39 11.65
C GLU A 288 -13.97 5.56 13.17
N HIS A 289 -14.63 4.63 13.88
CA HIS A 289 -14.69 4.65 15.34
C HIS A 289 -13.30 4.60 16.00
N ALA A 290 -12.39 3.78 15.47
CA ALA A 290 -11.02 3.75 15.96
C ALA A 290 -10.25 5.06 15.72
N ALA A 291 -10.56 5.79 14.64
CA ALA A 291 -9.96 7.09 14.36
C ALA A 291 -10.48 8.18 15.31
N ASP A 292 -11.78 8.14 15.57
CA ASP A 292 -12.49 8.95 16.56
C ASP A 292 -11.92 8.73 17.97
N CYS A 293 -11.77 7.48 18.41
CA CYS A 293 -11.16 7.15 19.70
C CYS A 293 -9.70 7.59 19.80
N GLY A 294 -8.95 7.50 18.70
CA GLY A 294 -7.61 8.08 18.62
C GLY A 294 -7.62 9.58 18.89
N ALA A 295 -8.49 10.32 18.19
CA ALA A 295 -8.63 11.76 18.36
C ALA A 295 -9.07 12.13 19.78
N GLN A 296 -10.10 11.45 20.31
CA GLN A 296 -10.63 11.69 21.65
C GLN A 296 -9.58 11.43 22.74
N ALA A 297 -8.76 10.37 22.61
CA ALA A 297 -7.77 10.01 23.61
C ALA A 297 -6.69 11.08 23.84
N VAL A 298 -6.46 11.98 22.88
CA VAL A 298 -5.49 13.08 22.98
C VAL A 298 -6.11 14.47 22.85
N ASN A 299 -7.45 14.53 22.74
CA ASN A 299 -8.26 15.75 22.68
C ASN A 299 -9.69 15.51 23.21
N PRO A 300 -9.85 15.16 24.51
CA PRO A 300 -11.13 14.68 25.03
C PRO A 300 -12.27 15.72 25.00
N GLY A 301 -11.96 17.02 25.06
CA GLY A 301 -12.98 18.09 25.12
C GLY A 301 -13.49 18.60 23.76
N GLY A 302 -12.91 18.16 22.64
CA GLY A 302 -13.31 18.62 21.29
C GLY A 302 -13.88 17.53 20.40
N TYR A 303 -14.16 16.37 20.97
CA TYR A 303 -14.68 15.26 20.21
C TYR A 303 -16.11 15.58 19.71
N LEU A 304 -16.31 15.42 18.40
CA LEU A 304 -17.55 15.79 17.71
C LEU A 304 -18.56 14.63 17.61
N GLY A 305 -18.27 13.47 18.21
CA GLY A 305 -19.26 12.40 18.36
C GLY A 305 -19.48 11.51 17.14
N TYR A 306 -18.67 11.63 16.08
CA TYR A 306 -18.93 10.90 14.83
C TYR A 306 -18.90 9.38 14.96
N GLY A 307 -18.23 8.83 15.98
CA GLY A 307 -18.05 7.40 16.25
C GLY A 307 -18.91 6.83 17.38
N GLY A 308 -19.63 7.69 18.13
CA GLY A 308 -20.18 7.33 19.45
C GLY A 308 -19.11 7.42 20.56
N TYR A 309 -19.38 6.74 21.70
CA TYR A 309 -18.51 6.75 22.89
C TYR A 309 -17.36 5.74 22.78
N CYS A 310 -16.16 6.14 23.23
CA CYS A 310 -15.00 5.25 23.34
C CYS A 310 -14.82 4.76 24.78
N THR A 311 -14.80 3.45 24.97
CA THR A 311 -14.42 2.82 26.23
C THR A 311 -12.96 3.14 26.59
N ALA A 312 -12.58 2.96 27.86
CA ALA A 312 -11.20 3.16 28.30
C ALA A 312 -10.19 2.29 27.52
N ALA A 313 -10.58 1.06 27.15
CA ALA A 313 -9.76 0.15 26.35
C ALA A 313 -9.58 0.65 24.91
N GLU A 314 -10.63 1.19 24.29
CA GLU A 314 -10.60 1.78 22.95
C GLU A 314 -9.80 3.07 22.92
N LEU A 315 -9.94 3.94 23.93
CA LEU A 315 -9.12 5.16 24.08
C LEU A 315 -7.63 4.80 24.21
N ALA A 316 -7.30 3.77 25.00
CA ALA A 316 -5.92 3.30 25.12
C ALA A 316 -5.38 2.74 23.80
N ALA A 317 -6.18 1.96 23.07
CA ALA A 317 -5.82 1.43 21.76
C ALA A 317 -5.66 2.54 20.70
N GLY A 318 -6.59 3.50 20.65
CA GLY A 318 -6.54 4.67 19.77
C GLY A 318 -5.33 5.56 20.07
N LYS A 319 -4.99 5.77 21.34
CA LYS A 319 -3.76 6.47 21.73
C LYS A 319 -2.52 5.74 21.24
N ARG A 320 -2.43 4.42 21.44
CA ARG A 320 -1.32 3.60 20.92
C ARG A 320 -1.19 3.70 19.40
N LEU A 321 -2.33 3.68 18.68
CA LEU A 321 -2.38 3.87 17.25
C LEU A 321 -1.71 5.19 16.82
N LEU A 322 -2.10 6.31 17.43
CA LEU A 322 -1.51 7.62 17.12
C LEU A 322 0.01 7.68 17.37
N HIS A 323 0.50 6.91 18.35
CA HIS A 323 1.92 6.78 18.66
C HIS A 323 2.68 5.76 17.78
N GLY A 324 2.07 5.25 16.71
CA GLY A 324 2.75 4.40 15.72
C GLY A 324 2.63 2.90 15.98
N HIS A 325 1.72 2.46 16.84
CA HIS A 325 1.48 1.05 17.12
C HIS A 325 0.21 0.52 16.46
N ARG A 326 0.10 -0.80 16.32
CA ARG A 326 -1.19 -1.45 16.02
C ARG A 326 -2.07 -1.43 17.28
N TYR A 327 -3.37 -1.72 17.11
CA TYR A 327 -4.34 -1.76 18.22
C TYR A 327 -3.95 -2.67 19.38
#